data_AF-A0A948PMN9-F1
#
_entry.id   AF-A0A948PMN9-F1
#
_cell.length_a   1.000
_cell.length_b   1.000
_cell.length_c   1.000
_cell.angle_alpha   90.00
_cell.angle_beta   90.00
_cell.angle_gamma   90.00
#
_symmetry.space_group_name_H-M   'P 1'
#
loop_
_entity.id
_entity.type
_entity.pdbx_description
1 polymer ?
#
loop_
_entity_poly.entity_id
_entity_poly.type
_entity_poly.pdbx_seq_one_letter_code
_entity_poly.pdbx_strand_id
1 'polypeptide(L)'
;MSKGKAFGILIFIIIAAVGFSILLSIRDKTVWKNPIPNPSFEEMEGDTVRAWETRDWQKGAQFAVDTVARTGNQSLRISSDEGADASWSAVVPVLPYSRYRLTGWIKTDNLDAGTGAGALFNLHGIRDARTPSVTGTSDWT
;
A
#
# COMPACT_ATOMS: atom_id res chain seq x y z
N MET A 1 -19.98 72.16 -49.16
CA MET A 1 -19.43 71.16 -48.22
C MET A 1 -20.49 70.10 -47.97
N SER A 2 -20.28 68.91 -48.54
CA SER A 2 -21.25 67.80 -48.61
C SER A 2 -21.19 66.93 -47.36
N LYS A 3 -22.36 66.57 -46.81
CA LYS A 3 -22.52 65.60 -45.72
C LYS A 3 -22.50 64.18 -46.31
N GLY A 4 -21.40 63.46 -46.15
CA GLY A 4 -21.32 62.03 -46.44
C GLY A 4 -21.73 61.20 -45.22
N LYS A 5 -22.91 60.58 -45.28
CA LYS A 5 -23.36 59.58 -44.28
C LYS A 5 -22.57 58.28 -44.52
N ALA A 6 -21.84 57.81 -43.51
CA ALA A 6 -21.19 56.51 -43.55
C ALA A 6 -22.24 55.40 -43.42
N PHE A 7 -22.33 54.55 -44.43
CA PHE A 7 -23.19 53.36 -44.47
C PHE A 7 -22.39 52.19 -43.89
N GLY A 8 -22.94 51.54 -42.85
CA GLY A 8 -22.29 50.42 -42.18
C GLY A 8 -22.36 49.12 -42.98
N ILE A 9 -21.34 48.28 -42.80
CA ILE A 9 -21.44 46.83 -43.02
C ILE A 9 -20.95 46.18 -41.73
N LEU A 10 -21.92 45.68 -40.95
CA LEU A 10 -21.71 44.87 -39.76
C LEU A 10 -21.56 43.43 -40.24
N ILE A 11 -20.33 42.90 -40.24
CA ILE A 11 -20.07 41.51 -40.61
C ILE A 11 -20.30 40.65 -39.37
N PHE A 12 -21.42 39.93 -39.33
CA PHE A 12 -21.63 38.84 -38.39
C PHE A 12 -20.94 37.58 -38.92
N ILE A 13 -19.77 37.25 -38.38
CA ILE A 13 -19.17 35.92 -38.57
C ILE A 13 -19.81 34.99 -37.54
N ILE A 14 -20.86 34.26 -37.96
CA ILE A 14 -21.39 33.11 -37.23
C ILE A 14 -20.49 31.92 -37.57
N ILE A 15 -19.45 31.66 -36.77
CA ILE A 15 -18.78 30.36 -36.79
C ILE A 15 -19.54 29.45 -35.85
N ALA A 16 -20.49 28.68 -36.41
CA ALA A 16 -21.01 27.49 -35.78
C ALA A 16 -19.94 26.39 -35.85
N ALA A 17 -18.97 26.42 -34.94
CA ALA A 17 -18.10 25.27 -34.70
C ALA A 17 -18.81 24.31 -33.74
N VAL A 18 -19.76 23.55 -34.28
CA VAL A 18 -20.14 22.27 -33.71
C VAL A 18 -19.00 21.31 -34.01
N GLY A 19 -18.37 20.79 -32.97
CA GLY A 19 -17.57 19.57 -33.09
C GLY A 19 -16.17 19.69 -32.55
N PHE A 20 -15.94 18.94 -31.47
CA PHE A 20 -14.62 18.47 -31.08
C PHE A 20 -13.73 19.51 -30.38
N SER A 21 -14.25 20.11 -29.31
CA SER A 21 -13.39 20.37 -28.15
C SER A 21 -12.81 19.02 -27.75
N ILE A 22 -11.53 18.82 -28.09
CA ILE A 22 -10.71 17.73 -27.59
C ILE A 22 -10.83 17.80 -26.08
N LEU A 23 -11.73 16.99 -25.53
CA LEU A 23 -11.62 16.52 -24.18
C LEU A 23 -10.32 15.73 -24.20
N LEU A 24 -9.22 16.42 -23.91
CA LEU A 24 -8.10 15.80 -23.23
C LEU A 24 -8.72 15.24 -21.97
N SER A 25 -9.31 14.04 -22.10
CA SER A 25 -9.37 13.09 -21.03
C SER A 25 -7.90 12.94 -20.65
N ILE A 26 -7.49 13.78 -19.69
CA ILE A 26 -6.59 13.33 -18.67
C ILE A 26 -7.24 12.03 -18.25
N ARG A 27 -6.74 10.92 -18.79
CA ARG A 27 -6.86 9.65 -18.11
C ARG A 27 -6.21 9.99 -16.78
N ASP A 28 -7.03 10.28 -15.77
CA ASP A 28 -6.60 10.14 -14.41
C ASP A 28 -6.01 8.73 -14.40
N LYS A 29 -4.69 8.66 -14.44
CA LYS A 29 -4.01 7.43 -14.09
C LYS A 29 -4.44 7.27 -12.66
N THR A 30 -5.48 6.48 -12.44
CA THR A 30 -5.85 6.01 -11.13
C THR A 30 -4.64 5.19 -10.70
N VAL A 31 -3.67 5.88 -10.11
CA VAL A 31 -2.56 5.25 -9.41
C VAL A 31 -3.27 4.60 -8.24
N TRP A 32 -3.46 3.29 -8.33
CA TRP A 32 -3.98 2.50 -7.24
C TRP A 32 -3.04 2.71 -6.06
N LYS A 33 -3.45 3.58 -5.13
CA LYS A 33 -2.69 3.86 -3.92
C LYS A 33 -2.66 2.57 -3.11
N ASN A 34 -1.48 2.18 -2.64
CA ASN A 34 -1.35 1.05 -1.73
C ASN A 34 -2.29 1.26 -0.53
N PRO A 35 -3.28 0.40 -0.29
CA PRO A 35 -4.23 0.59 0.79
C PRO A 35 -3.65 0.22 2.17
N ILE A 36 -2.48 -0.43 2.22
CA ILE A 36 -1.80 -0.76 3.47
C ILE A 36 -1.39 0.54 4.18
N PRO A 37 -1.80 0.75 5.44
CA PRO A 37 -1.39 1.94 6.19
C PRO A 37 0.08 1.82 6.58
N ASN A 38 0.82 2.94 6.48
CA ASN A 38 2.22 3.05 6.88
C ASN A 38 3.09 1.84 6.45
N PRO A 39 3.12 1.50 5.14
CA PRO A 39 3.74 0.25 4.66
C PRO A 39 5.26 0.26 4.74
N SER A 40 5.87 1.42 4.98
CA SER A 40 7.31 1.58 5.24
C SER A 40 7.65 1.49 6.72
N PHE A 41 6.65 1.46 7.60
CA PHE A 41 6.77 1.45 9.06
C PHE A 41 7.36 2.72 9.70
N GLU A 42 7.98 3.62 8.93
CA GLU A 42 8.64 4.85 9.41
C GLU A 42 7.77 5.79 10.27
N GLU A 43 6.44 5.70 10.17
CA GLU A 43 5.57 6.61 10.91
C GLU A 43 5.22 6.06 12.32
N MET A 44 5.84 6.60 13.36
CA MET A 44 5.65 6.17 14.75
C MET A 44 4.38 6.75 15.41
N GLU A 45 3.90 6.06 16.44
CA GLU A 45 2.85 6.47 17.38
C GLU A 45 3.24 6.01 18.79
N GLY A 46 3.86 6.90 19.57
CA GLY A 46 4.52 6.51 20.83
C GLY A 46 5.70 5.57 20.56
N ASP A 47 5.73 4.45 21.27
CA ASP A 47 6.78 3.43 21.16
C ASP A 47 6.48 2.35 20.09
N THR A 48 5.41 2.54 19.29
CA THR A 48 5.00 1.60 18.24
C THR A 48 4.89 2.28 16.88
N VAL A 49 4.66 1.47 15.84
CA VAL A 49 4.40 1.90 14.47
C VAL A 49 2.91 2.19 14.30
N ARG A 50 2.59 3.37 13.76
CA ARG A 50 1.20 3.79 13.57
C ARG A 50 0.43 2.78 12.72
N ALA A 51 -0.78 2.45 13.16
CA ALA A 51 -1.73 1.54 12.51
C ALA A 51 -1.29 0.08 12.40
N TRP A 52 -0.21 -0.30 13.07
CA TRP A 52 0.25 -1.67 13.22
C TRP A 52 0.15 -2.12 14.67
N GLU A 53 -0.37 -3.33 14.87
CA GLU A 53 -0.59 -3.90 16.20
C GLU A 53 0.01 -5.31 16.28
N THR A 54 0.39 -5.70 17.49
CA THR A 54 0.95 -7.01 17.77
C THR A 54 -0.16 -7.98 18.22
N ARG A 55 0.04 -9.25 17.93
CA ARG A 55 -0.75 -10.37 18.44
C ARG A 55 0.20 -11.49 18.84
N ASP A 56 0.00 -12.04 20.03
CA ASP A 56 0.77 -13.16 20.56
C ASP A 56 -0.21 -14.17 21.17
N TRP A 57 -0.40 -15.29 20.47
CA TRP A 57 -1.34 -16.34 20.86
C TRP A 57 -0.73 -17.34 21.85
N GLN A 58 0.59 -17.54 21.80
CA GLN A 58 1.30 -18.53 22.65
C GLN A 58 2.11 -17.90 23.79
N LYS A 59 2.17 -16.56 23.86
CA LYS A 59 2.88 -15.79 24.90
C LYS A 59 4.38 -16.11 24.98
N GLY A 60 5.05 -15.99 23.85
CA GLY A 60 6.49 -16.25 23.72
C GLY A 60 7.21 -15.33 22.74
N ALA A 61 6.51 -14.33 22.17
CA ALA A 61 7.07 -13.43 21.18
C ALA A 61 7.59 -12.14 21.80
N GLN A 62 8.76 -11.69 21.34
CA GLN A 62 9.20 -10.31 21.52
C GLN A 62 8.99 -9.54 20.22
N PHE A 63 8.36 -8.38 20.32
CA PHE A 63 8.10 -7.48 19.21
C PHE A 63 9.02 -6.27 19.30
N ALA A 64 9.56 -5.84 18.17
CA ALA A 64 10.38 -4.64 18.10
C ALA A 64 10.20 -3.93 16.76
N VAL A 65 10.42 -2.62 16.80
CA VAL A 65 10.77 -1.83 15.61
C VAL A 65 12.28 -1.89 15.49
N ASP A 66 12.77 -2.55 14.45
CA ASP A 66 14.20 -2.79 14.24
C ASP A 66 14.79 -1.76 13.26
N THR A 67 16.09 -1.51 13.39
CA THR A 67 16.88 -0.68 12.45
C THR A 67 17.42 -1.47 11.27
N VAL A 68 17.35 -2.80 11.32
CA VAL A 68 17.61 -3.66 10.15
C VAL A 68 16.44 -3.53 9.17
N ALA A 69 16.60 -2.69 8.17
CA ALA A 69 15.55 -2.37 7.20
C ALA A 69 15.91 -2.83 5.78
N ARG A 70 14.89 -3.16 4.98
CA ARG A 70 15.06 -3.34 3.54
C ARG A 70 15.20 -2.00 2.82
N THR A 71 14.36 -1.04 3.22
CA THR A 71 14.26 0.31 2.68
C THR A 71 13.94 1.25 3.83
N GLY A 72 14.40 2.50 3.78
CA GLY A 72 14.20 3.43 4.89
C GLY A 72 15.10 3.08 6.07
N ASN A 73 14.63 3.33 7.29
CA ASN A 73 15.39 3.19 8.52
C ASN A 73 14.87 2.07 9.42
N GLN A 74 13.65 1.56 9.20
CA GLN A 74 13.08 0.58 10.11
C GLN A 74 12.29 -0.57 9.47
N SER A 75 12.16 -1.65 10.24
CA SER A 75 11.30 -2.80 9.96
C SER A 75 10.57 -3.28 11.22
N LEU A 76 9.59 -4.16 11.05
CA LEU A 76 8.91 -4.82 12.15
C LEU A 76 9.55 -6.20 12.38
N ARG A 77 9.93 -6.48 13.63
CA ARG A 77 10.53 -7.75 14.04
C ARG A 77 9.63 -8.51 15.00
N ILE A 78 9.66 -9.84 14.85
CA ILE A 78 9.20 -10.82 15.82
C ILE A 78 10.39 -11.74 16.11
N SER A 79 10.69 -11.97 17.38
CA SER A 79 11.67 -12.97 17.83
C SER A 79 11.05 -13.86 18.90
N SER A 80 11.62 -15.05 19.09
CA SER A 80 11.27 -15.96 20.19
C SER A 80 12.39 -16.98 20.39
N ASP A 81 12.74 -17.26 21.64
CA ASP A 81 13.70 -18.32 22.01
C ASP A 81 13.01 -19.68 22.20
N GLU A 82 11.72 -19.69 22.51
CA GLU A 82 10.94 -20.91 22.84
C GLU A 82 9.91 -21.28 21.74
N GLY A 83 9.81 -20.45 20.71
CA GLY A 83 8.77 -20.53 19.68
C GLY A 83 7.54 -19.68 20.03
N ALA A 84 6.87 -19.18 18.99
CA ALA A 84 5.66 -18.38 19.16
C ALA A 84 4.73 -18.47 17.94
N ASP A 85 3.43 -18.41 18.21
CA ASP A 85 2.41 -18.03 17.23
C ASP A 85 2.07 -16.55 17.46
N ALA A 86 2.57 -15.70 16.58
CA ALA A 86 2.54 -14.25 16.73
C ALA A 86 2.52 -13.52 15.38
N SER A 87 1.99 -12.30 15.38
CA SER A 87 1.96 -11.44 14.19
C SER A 87 2.07 -9.95 14.51
N TRP A 88 2.60 -9.22 13.54
CA TRP A 88 2.27 -7.82 13.34
C TRP A 88 1.11 -7.75 12.33
N SER A 89 0.11 -6.94 12.64
CA SER A 89 -1.13 -6.85 11.88
C SER A 89 -1.53 -5.41 11.61
N ALA A 90 -2.09 -5.16 10.44
CA ALA A 90 -2.75 -3.90 10.11
C ALA A 90 -4.13 -4.17 9.51
N VAL A 91 -5.09 -3.30 9.81
CA VAL A 91 -6.43 -3.36 9.21
C VAL A 91 -6.43 -2.56 7.91
N VAL A 92 -6.77 -3.22 6.81
CA VAL A 92 -6.73 -2.63 5.47
C VAL A 92 -8.15 -2.56 4.90
N PRO A 93 -8.72 -1.37 4.66
CA PRO A 93 -9.99 -1.24 3.98
C PRO A 93 -9.85 -1.66 2.51
N VAL A 94 -10.73 -2.56 2.07
CA VAL A 94 -10.75 -3.07 0.69
C VAL A 94 -12.13 -2.87 0.08
N LEU A 95 -12.17 -2.74 -1.24
CA LEU A 95 -13.43 -2.64 -1.97
C LEU A 95 -14.03 -4.04 -2.19
N PRO A 96 -15.36 -4.19 -2.07
CA PRO A 96 -16.05 -5.42 -2.47
C PRO A 96 -15.75 -5.79 -3.94
N TYR A 97 -15.80 -7.08 -4.24
CA TYR A 97 -15.66 -7.64 -5.60
C TYR A 97 -14.40 -7.18 -6.36
N SER A 98 -13.33 -6.85 -5.63
CA SER A 98 -12.08 -6.35 -6.18
C SER A 98 -10.94 -7.35 -5.99
N ARG A 99 -9.96 -7.32 -6.88
CA ARG A 99 -8.77 -8.18 -6.81
C ARG A 99 -7.57 -7.36 -6.35
N TYR A 100 -6.90 -7.85 -5.32
CA TYR A 100 -5.67 -7.26 -4.79
C TYR A 100 -4.50 -8.23 -4.94
N ARG A 101 -3.28 -7.69 -4.98
CA ARG A 101 -2.04 -8.45 -4.87
C ARG A 101 -1.33 -7.98 -3.62
N LEU A 102 -1.17 -8.87 -2.65
CA LEU A 102 -0.31 -8.62 -1.48
C LEU A 102 1.12 -9.00 -1.83
N THR A 103 2.05 -8.10 -1.57
CA THR A 103 3.49 -8.33 -1.67
C THR A 103 4.16 -7.66 -0.48
N GLY A 104 5.21 -8.28 0.03
CA GLY A 104 6.04 -7.75 1.09
C GLY A 104 7.38 -8.44 1.06
N TRP A 105 8.25 -8.07 1.99
CA TRP A 105 9.58 -8.65 2.11
C TRP A 105 9.75 -9.25 3.49
N ILE A 106 10.28 -10.46 3.54
CA ILE A 106 10.60 -11.14 4.80
C ILE A 106 12.10 -11.39 4.83
N LYS A 107 12.72 -11.09 5.97
CA LYS A 107 14.07 -11.52 6.33
C LYS A 107 13.96 -12.42 7.55
N THR A 108 14.71 -13.51 7.56
CA THR A 108 14.74 -14.45 8.69
C THR A 108 16.17 -14.73 9.09
N ASP A 109 16.38 -14.95 10.39
CA ASP A 109 17.66 -15.39 10.94
C ASP A 109 17.41 -16.60 11.84
N ASN A 110 17.97 -17.75 11.46
CA ASN A 110 17.84 -19.03 12.16
C ASN A 110 16.39 -19.40 12.54
N LEU A 111 15.42 -19.10 11.66
CA LEU A 111 14.01 -19.39 11.94
C LEU A 111 13.71 -20.88 11.83
N ASP A 112 13.63 -21.57 12.96
CA ASP A 112 13.07 -22.91 13.04
C ASP A 112 11.54 -22.83 13.13
N ALA A 113 10.86 -23.47 12.18
CA ALA A 113 9.41 -23.52 12.18
C ALA A 113 8.86 -24.57 13.18
N GLY A 114 9.67 -25.54 13.62
CA GLY A 114 9.21 -26.66 14.43
C GLY A 114 8.02 -27.36 13.78
N THR A 115 6.86 -27.31 14.44
CA THR A 115 5.58 -27.83 13.93
C THR A 115 4.70 -26.75 13.27
N GLY A 116 5.12 -25.50 13.31
CA GLY A 116 4.45 -24.34 12.72
C GLY A 116 4.75 -24.14 11.23
N ALA A 117 4.23 -23.04 10.68
CA ALA A 117 4.33 -22.77 9.25
C ALA A 117 5.63 -22.05 8.84
N GLY A 118 6.33 -21.39 9.78
CA GLY A 118 7.39 -20.42 9.48
C GLY A 118 6.83 -19.00 9.27
N ALA A 119 7.66 -18.09 8.78
CA ALA A 119 7.27 -16.70 8.55
C ALA A 119 6.53 -16.54 7.21
N LEU A 120 5.40 -15.85 7.21
CA LEU A 120 4.59 -15.63 6.01
C LEU A 120 3.70 -14.39 6.17
N PHE A 121 3.11 -13.93 5.07
CA PHE A 121 1.98 -12.99 5.11
C PHE A 121 0.67 -13.75 4.89
N ASN A 122 -0.35 -13.45 5.69
CA ASN A 122 -1.71 -13.99 5.51
C ASN A 122 -2.78 -12.91 5.67
N LEU A 123 -3.94 -13.15 5.06
CA LEU A 123 -5.17 -12.48 5.44
C LEU A 123 -5.79 -13.25 6.60
N HIS A 124 -5.76 -12.65 7.79
CA HIS A 124 -6.28 -13.28 9.00
C HIS A 124 -7.76 -13.67 8.81
N GLY A 125 -8.10 -14.91 9.17
CA GLY A 125 -9.43 -15.49 8.98
C GLY A 125 -9.71 -16.12 7.61
N ILE A 126 -8.77 -16.03 6.65
CA ILE A 126 -8.91 -16.67 5.32
C ILE A 126 -7.77 -17.66 5.12
N ARG A 127 -8.04 -18.94 5.40
CA ARG A 127 -7.04 -20.03 5.46
C ARG A 127 -6.10 -20.10 4.25
N ASP A 128 -6.63 -19.94 3.05
CA ASP A 128 -5.88 -20.13 1.80
C ASP A 128 -5.31 -18.82 1.22
N ALA A 129 -5.56 -17.67 1.86
CA ALA A 129 -5.02 -16.38 1.44
C ALA A 129 -3.72 -16.07 2.19
N ARG A 130 -2.66 -16.80 1.83
CA ARG A 130 -1.32 -16.66 2.42
C ARG A 130 -0.21 -16.79 1.39
N THR A 131 0.95 -16.21 1.66
CA THR A 131 2.17 -16.43 0.87
C THR A 131 2.78 -17.80 1.20
N PRO A 132 3.72 -18.30 0.36
CA PRO A 132 4.66 -19.31 0.80
C PRO A 132 5.37 -18.86 2.08
N SER A 133 5.74 -19.82 2.92
CA SER A 133 6.49 -19.55 4.13
C SER A 133 7.99 -19.49 3.88
N VAL A 134 8.66 -18.73 4.74
CA VAL A 134 10.12 -18.60 4.82
C VAL A 134 10.57 -19.25 6.13
N THR A 135 11.64 -20.02 6.08
CA THR A 135 12.27 -20.70 7.22
C THR A 135 13.78 -20.59 7.11
N GLY A 136 14.50 -20.97 8.18
CA GLY A 136 15.95 -20.86 8.25
C GLY A 136 16.44 -19.42 8.18
N THR A 137 17.61 -19.23 7.58
CA THR A 137 18.23 -17.91 7.39
C THR A 137 18.07 -17.48 5.93
N SER A 138 17.41 -16.35 5.72
CA SER A 138 17.23 -15.74 4.40
C SER A 138 17.41 -14.24 4.49
N ASP A 139 18.05 -13.67 3.48
CA ASP A 139 17.93 -12.22 3.26
C ASP A 139 16.54 -11.86 2.72
N TRP A 140 16.27 -10.56 2.53
CA TRP A 140 14.99 -10.04 2.06
C TRP A 140 14.49 -10.76 0.79
N THR A 141 13.43 -11.56 0.94
CA THR A 141 12.76 -12.32 -0.13
C THR A 141 11.26 -12.03 -0.23
#